data_AF-N1MNS0-F1
#
_entry.id   AF-N1MNS0-F1
#
_cell.length_a   1.000
_cell.length_b   1.000
_cell.length_c   1.000
_cell.angle_alpha   90.00
_cell.angle_beta   90.00
_cell.angle_gamma   90.00
#
_symmetry.space_group_name_H-M   'P 1'
#
loop_
_entity.id
_entity.type
_entity.pdbx_description
1 polymer ?
#
loop_
_entity_poly.entity_id
_entity_poly.type
_entity_poly.pdbx_seq_one_letter_code
_entity_poly.pdbx_strand_id
1 'polypeptide(L)'
;MQQLTAVELANWMALYLAAGFCCTIALGLSCAMIMVELYRERCWATVTSLRSAALFVPKTWWRWQKLYVTSMPVTLGIVMLFAASMSWR
;
A
#
# COMPACT_ATOMS: atom_id res chain seq x y z
N MET A 1 -21.81 -25.29 7.94
CA MET A 1 -21.32 -24.05 7.30
C MET A 1 -22.47 -23.47 6.51
N GLN A 2 -22.89 -22.24 6.82
CA GLN A 2 -24.00 -21.58 6.14
C GLN A 2 -23.49 -21.11 4.76
N GLN A 3 -24.21 -21.48 3.69
CA GLN A 3 -23.80 -21.15 2.34
C GLN A 3 -24.16 -19.69 2.05
N LEU A 4 -23.17 -18.90 1.60
CA LEU A 4 -23.38 -17.50 1.25
C LEU A 4 -24.39 -17.40 0.10
N THR A 5 -25.25 -16.40 0.17
CA THR A 5 -26.10 -16.02 -0.96
C THR A 5 -25.23 -15.48 -2.11
N ALA A 6 -25.79 -15.47 -3.32
CA ALA A 6 -25.09 -14.92 -4.49
C ALA A 6 -24.70 -13.45 -4.30
N VAL A 7 -25.54 -12.67 -3.62
CA VAL A 7 -25.30 -11.24 -3.31
C VAL A 7 -24.14 -11.09 -2.33
N GLU A 8 -24.13 -11.85 -1.24
CA GLU A 8 -23.02 -11.80 -0.27
C GLU A 8 -21.69 -12.21 -0.90
N LEU A 9 -21.68 -13.24 -1.76
CA LEU A 9 -20.48 -13.67 -2.48
C LEU A 9 -19.96 -12.56 -3.41
N ALA A 10 -20.84 -11.90 -4.15
CA ALA A 10 -20.48 -10.79 -5.02
C ALA A 10 -19.93 -9.59 -4.22
N ASN A 11 -20.53 -9.26 -3.08
CA ASN A 11 -20.06 -8.19 -2.21
C ASN A 11 -18.67 -8.47 -1.64
N TRP A 12 -18.41 -9.70 -1.17
CA TRP A 12 -17.08 -10.09 -0.72
C TRP A 12 -16.03 -9.94 -1.83
N MET A 13 -16.37 -10.38 -3.04
CA MET A 13 -15.50 -10.24 -4.21
C MET A 13 -15.22 -8.76 -4.54
N ALA A 14 -16.25 -7.92 -4.47
CA ALA A 14 -16.11 -6.47 -4.65
C ALA A 14 -15.23 -5.83 -3.57
N LEU A 15 -15.33 -6.25 -2.31
CA LEU A 15 -14.46 -5.79 -1.22
C LEU A 15 -13.00 -6.17 -1.45
N TYR A 16 -12.72 -7.40 -1.86
CA TYR A 16 -11.36 -7.84 -2.17
C TYR A 16 -10.76 -7.05 -3.34
N LEU A 17 -11.55 -6.79 -4.38
CA LEU A 17 -11.13 -5.96 -5.52
C LEU A 17 -10.86 -4.51 -5.09
N ALA A 18 -11.77 -3.90 -4.32
CA ALA A 18 -11.60 -2.53 -3.83
C ALA A 18 -10.35 -2.39 -2.94
N ALA A 19 -10.14 -3.33 -2.03
CA ALA A 19 -8.93 -3.38 -1.21
C ALA A 19 -7.68 -3.55 -2.08
N GLY A 20 -7.72 -4.44 -3.07
CA GLY A 20 -6.64 -4.65 -4.04
C GLY A 20 -6.26 -3.36 -4.76
N PHE A 21 -7.24 -2.63 -5.32
CA PHE A 21 -6.98 -1.35 -5.98
C PHE A 21 -6.36 -0.32 -5.04
N CYS A 22 -6.89 -0.20 -3.81
CA CYS A 22 -6.32 0.71 -2.82
C CYS A 22 -4.86 0.36 -2.50
N CYS A 23 -4.55 -0.92 -2.33
CA CYS A 23 -3.19 -1.40 -2.12
C CYS A 23 -2.27 -1.11 -3.31
N THR A 24 -2.73 -1.31 -4.54
CA THR A 24 -1.94 -1.01 -5.75
C THR A 24 -1.66 0.49 -5.89
N ILE A 25 -2.64 1.34 -5.60
CA ILE A 25 -2.45 2.81 -5.60
C ILE A 25 -1.47 3.22 -4.50
N ALA A 26 -1.63 2.71 -3.28
CA ALA A 26 -0.72 2.95 -2.16
C ALA A 26 0.72 2.51 -2.46
N LEU A 27 0.89 1.35 -3.10
CA LEU A 27 2.17 0.86 -3.58
C LEU A 27 2.78 1.83 -4.60
N GLY A 28 2.02 2.25 -5.61
CA GLY A 28 2.48 3.19 -6.62
C GLY A 28 2.91 4.54 -6.03
N LEU A 29 2.09 5.11 -5.15
CA LEU A 29 2.37 6.38 -4.49
C LEU A 29 3.58 6.30 -3.55
N SER A 30 3.70 5.23 -2.75
CA SER A 30 4.84 5.04 -1.86
C SER A 30 6.15 4.86 -2.64
N CYS A 31 6.13 4.13 -3.77
CA CYS A 31 7.26 4.05 -4.69
C CYS A 31 7.63 5.42 -5.26
N ALA A 32 6.65 6.18 -5.77
CA ALA A 32 6.89 7.51 -6.34
C ALA A 32 7.48 8.47 -5.30
N MET A 33 6.93 8.50 -4.09
CA MET A 33 7.43 9.35 -3.00
C MET A 33 8.86 9.01 -2.61
N ILE A 34 9.21 7.72 -2.51
CA ILE A 34 10.59 7.30 -2.22
C ILE A 34 11.54 7.70 -3.35
N MET A 35 11.14 7.52 -4.61
CA MET A 35 11.96 7.96 -5.75
C MET A 35 12.23 9.46 -5.71
N VAL A 36 11.21 10.27 -5.41
CA VAL A 36 11.34 11.72 -5.26
C VAL A 36 12.25 12.07 -4.07
N GLU A 37 12.09 11.41 -2.92
CA GLU A 37 12.92 11.62 -1.73
C GLU A 37 14.39 11.29 -2.01
N LEU A 38 14.67 10.14 -2.64
CA LEU A 38 16.01 9.72 -3.01
C LEU A 38 16.66 10.65 -4.03
N TYR A 39 15.89 11.14 -5.01
CA TYR A 39 16.36 12.11 -5.98
C TYR A 39 16.70 13.44 -5.31
N ARG A 40 15.80 13.95 -4.44
CA ARG A 40 15.97 15.24 -3.74
C ARG A 40 17.11 15.22 -2.75
N GLU A 41 17.25 14.15 -1.97
CA GLU A 41 18.31 14.00 -0.96
C GLU A 41 19.68 13.70 -1.59
N ARG A 42 19.75 13.47 -2.91
CA ARG A 42 20.95 13.02 -3.63
C ARG A 42 21.66 11.90 -2.87
N CYS A 43 20.92 10.95 -2.28
CA CYS A 43 21.53 9.90 -1.44
C CYS A 43 22.62 9.10 -2.17
N TRP A 44 22.54 9.05 -3.50
CA TRP A 44 23.55 8.50 -4.41
C TRP A 44 24.95 9.12 -4.22
N ALA A 45 25.04 10.41 -3.88
CA ALA A 45 26.31 11.09 -3.61
C ALA A 45 26.97 10.62 -2.31
N THR A 46 26.22 10.01 -1.40
CA THR A 46 26.70 9.47 -0.12
C THR A 46 27.12 8.00 -0.22
N VAL A 47 26.82 7.33 -1.33
CA VAL A 47 27.21 5.93 -1.58
C VAL A 47 28.63 5.89 -2.15
N THR A 48 29.61 6.20 -1.30
CA THR A 48 31.03 6.21 -1.69
C THR A 48 31.75 4.90 -1.36
N SER A 49 31.08 3.95 -0.68
CA SER A 49 31.66 2.67 -0.26
C SER A 49 30.66 1.50 -0.33
N LEU A 50 31.17 0.27 -0.50
CA LEU A 50 30.38 -0.97 -0.44
C LEU A 50 29.56 -1.08 0.86
N ARG A 51 30.11 -0.63 1.99
CA ARG A 51 29.41 -0.60 3.29
C ARG A 51 28.24 0.38 3.28
N SER A 52 28.40 1.56 2.66
CA SER A 52 27.30 2.53 2.51
C SER A 52 26.19 2.01 1.58
N ALA A 53 26.54 1.29 0.52
CA ALA A 53 25.56 0.65 -0.37
C ALA A 53 24.78 -0.46 0.35
N ALA A 54 25.46 -1.29 1.14
CA ALA A 54 24.83 -2.37 1.91
C ALA A 54 23.82 -1.85 2.95
N LEU A 55 24.06 -0.68 3.54
CA LEU A 55 23.13 -0.04 4.49
C LEU A 55 22.04 0.79 3.80
N PHE A 56 22.25 1.19 2.54
CA PHE A 56 21.31 2.02 1.80
C PHE A 56 20.03 1.26 1.41
N VAL A 57 20.15 0.01 0.98
CA VAL A 57 19.01 -0.84 0.58
C VAL A 57 18.03 -1.06 1.74
N PRO A 58 18.42 -1.58 2.93
CA PRO A 58 17.48 -1.81 4.03
C PRO A 58 16.89 -0.51 4.58
N LYS A 59 17.66 0.60 4.56
CA LYS A 59 17.16 1.90 5.00
C LYS A 59 16.10 2.47 4.04
N THR A 60 16.33 2.35 2.74
CA THR A 60 15.38 2.76 1.69
C THR A 60 14.13 1.90 1.74
N TRP A 61 14.28 0.59 1.88
CA TRP A 61 13.17 -0.35 2.09
C TRP A 61 12.32 0.02 3.30
N TRP A 62 12.96 0.31 4.44
CA TRP A 62 12.23 0.71 5.65
C TRP A 62 11.47 2.03 5.49
N ARG A 63 12.03 3.01 4.77
CA ARG A 63 11.33 4.26 4.44
C ARG A 63 10.10 3.99 3.57
N TRP A 64 10.25 3.18 2.53
CA TRP A 64 9.16 2.75 1.66
C TRP A 64 8.05 2.03 2.45
N GLN A 65 8.43 1.08 3.30
CA GLN A 65 7.49 0.31 4.11
C GLN A 65 6.71 1.19 5.08
N LYS A 66 7.35 2.20 5.69
CA LYS A 66 6.63 3.17 6.54
C LYS A 66 5.58 3.93 5.75
N LEU A 67 5.90 4.42 4.55
CA LEU A 67 4.93 5.12 3.69
C LEU A 67 3.75 4.22 3.31
N TYR A 68 4.01 2.97 2.97
CA TYR A 68 2.97 1.99 2.65
C TYR A 68 2.10 1.63 3.87
N VAL A 69 2.68 1.49 5.06
CA VAL A 69 1.89 1.23 6.27
C VAL A 69 1.07 2.45 6.67
N THR A 70 1.58 3.67 6.47
CA THR A 70 0.80 4.88 6.75
C THR A 70 -0.41 5.07 5.84
N SER A 71 -0.48 4.39 4.68
CA SER A 71 -1.70 4.41 3.86
C SER A 71 -2.77 3.42 4.33
N MET A 72 -2.45 2.47 5.22
CA MET A 72 -3.40 1.46 5.70
C MET A 72 -4.67 2.06 6.33
N PRO A 73 -4.62 3.09 7.21
CA PRO A 73 -5.84 3.67 7.77
C PRO A 73 -6.76 4.25 6.70
N VAL A 74 -6.20 4.84 5.65
CA VAL A 74 -6.97 5.40 4.52
C VAL A 74 -7.59 4.27 3.70
N THR A 75 -6.82 3.24 3.36
CA THR A 75 -7.32 2.05 2.66
C THR A 75 -8.47 1.39 3.43
N LEU A 76 -8.29 1.18 4.74
CA LEU A 76 -9.33 0.61 5.59
C LEU A 76 -10.57 1.52 5.63
N GLY A 77 -10.39 2.83 5.77
CA GLY A 77 -11.49 3.80 5.73
C GLY A 77 -12.31 3.70 4.44
N ILE A 78 -11.64 3.67 3.28
CA ILE A 78 -12.29 3.55 1.97
C ILE A 78 -13.06 2.23 1.86
N VAL A 79 -12.41 1.10 2.19
CA VAL A 79 -13.04 -0.23 2.08
C VAL A 79 -14.21 -0.39 3.05
N MET A 80 -14.12 0.14 4.27
CA MET A 80 -15.22 0.12 5.24
C MET A 80 -16.42 0.96 4.78
N LEU A 81 -16.18 2.17 4.26
CA LEU A 81 -17.25 3.00 3.71
C LEU A 81 -17.90 2.35 2.48
N PHE A 82 -17.09 1.71 1.63
CA PHE A 82 -17.60 0.96 0.49
C PHE A 82 -18.45 -0.24 0.94
N ALA A 83 -18.00 -1.00 1.94
CA ALA A 83 -18.77 -2.08 2.54
C ALA A 83 -20.12 -1.60 3.11
N ALA A 84 -20.11 -0.45 3.78
CA ALA A 84 -21.32 0.16 4.34
C ALA A 84 -22.33 0.60 3.26
N SER A 85 -21.87 0.84 2.02
CA SER A 85 -22.72 1.23 0.90
C SER A 85 -23.41 0.06 0.18
N MET A 86 -23.04 -1.18 0.46
CA MET A 86 -23.57 -2.38 -0.21
C MET A 86 -24.85 -2.92 0.44
N SER A 87 -25.73 -3.53 -0.37
CA SER A 87 -26.82 -4.37 0.15
C SER A 87 -26.30 -5.75 0.51
N TRP A 88 -26.35 -6.11 1.79
CA TRP A 88 -25.91 -7.41 2.31
C TRP A 88 -27.04 -8.44 2.44
N ARG A 89 -28.24 -8.09 2.01
CA ARG A 89 -29.42 -8.95 1.99
C ARG A 89 -29.94 -9.09 0.57
#